data_AF-A0A2V5QK54-F1
#
_entry.id   AF-A0A2V5QK54-F1
#
_cell.length_a   1.000
_cell.length_b   1.000
_cell.length_c   1.000
_cell.angle_alpha   90.00
_cell.angle_beta   90.00
_cell.angle_gamma   90.00
#
_symmetry.space_group_name_H-M   'P 1'
#
loop_
_entity.id
_entity.type
_entity.pdbx_description
1 polymer ?
#
loop_
_entity_poly.entity_id
_entity_poly.type
_entity_poly.pdbx_seq_one_letter_code
_entity_poly.pdbx_strand_id
1 'polypeptide(L)' 'MEKRALVTGGAGLIGSHVTDLLLREGWKVRVLDNL' A
#
# COMPACT_ATOMS: atom_id res chain seq x y z
N MET A 1 -14.13 1.95 12.62
CA MET A 1 -13.43 0.85 11.94
C MET A 1 -12.19 1.40 11.26
N GLU A 2 -11.03 0.77 11.43
CA GLU A 2 -9.78 1.17 10.77
C GLU A 2 -9.83 0.75 9.28
N LYS A 3 -9.54 1.67 8.35
CA LYS A 3 -9.52 1.36 6.91
C LYS A 3 -8.29 0.51 6.58
N ARG A 4 -8.47 -0.56 5.80
CA ARG A 4 -7.42 -1.52 5.46
C ARG A 4 -7.30 -1.69 3.95
N ALA A 5 -6.07 -1.78 3.45
CA ALA A 5 -5.77 -2.01 2.04
C ALA A 5 -4.72 -3.13 1.88
N LEU A 6 -4.93 -4.01 0.90
CA LEU A 6 -3.92 -4.94 0.40
C LEU A 6 -3.40 -4.38 -0.93
N VAL A 7 -2.10 -4.11 -1.00
CA VAL A 7 -1.45 -3.63 -2.22
C VAL A 7 -0.57 -4.75 -2.77
N THR A 8 -0.86 -5.19 -3.99
CA THR A 8 0.01 -6.11 -4.74
C THR A 8 0.98 -5.33 -5.62
N GLY A 9 2.25 -5.75 -5.70
CA GLY A 9 3.24 -4.98 -6.48
C GLY A 9 3.64 -3.65 -5.82
N GLY A 10 3.51 -3.55 -4.49
CA GLY A 10 3.76 -2.35 -3.70
C GLY A 10 5.23 -1.89 -3.65
N ALA A 11 6.19 -2.72 -4.03
CA ALA A 11 7.59 -2.34 -4.19
C ALA A 11 7.90 -1.78 -5.59
N GLY A 12 6.98 -1.91 -6.56
CA GLY A 12 7.14 -1.37 -7.91
C GLY A 12 6.95 0.16 -8.00
N LEU A 13 7.19 0.73 -9.19
CA LEU A 13 7.10 2.18 -9.43
C LEU A 13 5.75 2.76 -8.99
N ILE A 14 4.64 2.16 -9.44
CA ILE A 14 3.30 2.68 -9.14
C ILE A 14 2.86 2.26 -7.73
N GLY A 15 3.07 0.99 -7.38
CA GLY A 15 2.60 0.44 -6.11
C GLY A 15 3.22 1.11 -4.88
N SER A 16 4.46 1.57 -4.97
CA SER A 16 5.13 2.32 -3.89
C SER A 16 4.45 3.66 -3.63
N HIS A 17 4.13 4.43 -4.66
CA HIS A 17 3.44 5.71 -4.53
C HIS A 17 2.00 5.55 -4.02
N VAL A 18 1.30 4.49 -4.44
CA VAL A 18 -0.04 4.16 -3.92
C VAL A 18 0.04 3.76 -2.44
N THR A 19 1.04 2.96 -2.05
CA THR A 19 1.27 2.57 -0.65
C THR A 19 1.54 3.81 0.21
N ASP A 20 2.40 4.71 -0.25
CA ASP A 20 2.70 5.98 0.43
C ASP A 20 1.46 6.85 0.62
N LEU A 21 0.63 6.98 -0.42
CA LEU A 21 -0.63 7.73 -0.35
C LEU A 21 -1.56 7.15 0.71
N LEU A 22 -1.79 5.83 0.68
CA LEU A 22 -2.69 5.16 1.62
C LEU A 22 -2.21 5.29 3.07
N LEU A 23 -0.89 5.18 3.29
CA LEU A 23 -0.30 5.41 4.61
C LEU A 23 -0.52 6.85 5.09
N ARG A 24 -0.33 7.85 4.22
CA ARG A 24 -0.59 9.28 4.53
C ARG A 24 -2.05 9.56 4.87
N GLU A 25 -2.98 8.84 4.25
CA GLU A 25 -4.41 8.91 4.55
C GLU A 25 -4.82 8.14 5.82
N GLY A 26 -3.88 7.52 6.52
CA GLY A 26 -4.12 6.80 7.76
C GLY A 26 -4.68 5.39 7.57
N TRP A 27 -4.49 4.78 6.39
CA TRP A 27 -4.87 3.40 6.17
C TRP A 27 -3.83 2.45 6.76
N LYS A 28 -4.32 1.30 7.23
CA LYS A 28 -3.47 0.16 7.55
C LYS A 28 -3.22 -0.65 6.27
N VAL A 29 -2.02 -0.53 5.73
CA VAL A 29 -1.64 -1.16 4.46
C VAL A 29 -0.87 -2.46 4.71
N ARG A 30 -1.18 -3.49 3.93
CA ARG A 30 -0.37 -4.70 3.80
C ARG A 30 0.08 -4.80 2.35
N VAL A 31 1.38 -5.00 2.13
CA VAL A 31 1.94 -5.21 0.79
C VAL A 31 2.18 -6.70 0.55
N LEU A 32 1.85 -7.18 -0.64
CA LEU A 32 2.24 -8.48 -1.16
C LEU A 32 3.01 -8.27 -2.46
N ASP A 33 4.29 -8.63 -2.48
CA ASP A 33 5.16 -8.41 -3.61
C ASP A 33 6.05 -9.65 -3.88
N ASN A 34 6.54 -9.76 -5.11
CA ASN A 34 7.47 -10.80 -5.55
C ASN A 34 8.80 -10.24 -6.10
N LEU A 35 9.02 -8.93 -5.95
CA LEU A 35 10.30 -8.26 -6.19
C LEU A 35 11.31 -8.50 -5.06
#